data_AF-A0A7R7XZP7-F1
#
_entry.id   AF-A0A7R7XZP7-F1
#
_cell.length_a   1.000
_cell.length_b   1.000
_cell.length_c   1.000
_cell.angle_alpha   90.00
_cell.angle_beta   90.00
_cell.angle_gamma   90.00
#
_symmetry.space_group_name_H-M   'P 1'
#
loop_
_entity.id
_entity.type
_entity.pdbx_description
1 polymer ?
#
loop_
_entity_poly.entity_id
_entity_poly.type
_entity_poly.pdbx_seq_one_letter_code
_entity_poly.pdbx_strand_id
1 'polypeptide(L)'
;MHGINEPQQRKHACTHCRNQKIRCEGGHPCRECFRRGRKCSLSGQNEVQPADSTDTGPRISWQRTGSPQLPTNRSAKESHYLNLYWELFHPHWSFIHRSSFSDYETPLLVQSMVVLGLWVSQEPNTEAKAIELHKLLGSAIRDQTVGAQFLFIKNLVLIMEQDVWDASKSEQACNTCAWPIPTYQAMLLHIIFAGLVKSCGVLGLDLKPRLSPDDSNLLTRLVTSCKKMGMLYYPNMLSRCSHSDIGTFNWVSVEEVKHFNLALFKVCRTFSKSLKDRSGINSLNTGGSTSLCVEPRDLEFPLPTDLQLWNAKGKEEWLAVGAEKMEGPGLNDALESEWISNSARVLEGIGI
;
A
#
# COMPACT_ATOMS: atom_id res chain seq x y z
N MET A 1 -30.84 -55.01 -1.20
CA MET A 1 -31.02 -53.55 -1.41
C MET A 1 -30.26 -52.84 -0.31
N HIS A 2 -29.11 -52.26 -0.65
CA HIS A 2 -28.09 -51.80 0.29
C HIS A 2 -28.54 -50.60 1.12
N GLY A 3 -28.27 -50.68 2.43
CA GLY A 3 -28.45 -49.61 3.40
C GLY A 3 -27.51 -48.44 3.15
N ILE A 4 -28.05 -47.24 3.29
CA ILE A 4 -27.36 -45.97 3.17
C ILE A 4 -26.47 -45.80 4.41
N ASN A 5 -25.15 -45.87 4.20
CA ASN A 5 -24.13 -45.61 5.21
C ASN A 5 -24.06 -44.09 5.43
N GLU A 6 -24.56 -43.62 6.57
CA GLU A 6 -24.46 -42.23 7.01
C GLU A 6 -22.99 -41.94 7.44
N PRO A 7 -22.29 -40.95 6.86
CA PRO A 7 -20.90 -40.72 7.19
C PRO A 7 -20.77 -40.06 8.57
N GLN A 8 -20.12 -40.79 9.48
CA GLN A 8 -19.78 -40.39 10.84
C GLN A 8 -19.32 -38.93 10.95
N GLN A 9 -20.13 -38.10 11.62
CA GLN A 9 -19.80 -36.70 11.92
C GLN A 9 -18.59 -36.62 12.86
N ARG A 10 -17.47 -36.13 12.33
CA ARG A 10 -16.29 -35.78 13.13
C ARG A 10 -16.61 -34.56 14.01
N LYS A 11 -16.58 -34.74 15.34
CA LYS A 11 -17.04 -33.78 16.36
C LYS A 11 -16.08 -32.60 16.65
N HIS A 12 -15.08 -32.32 15.83
CA HIS A 12 -14.13 -31.24 16.11
C HIS A 12 -14.12 -30.18 14.99
N ALA A 13 -14.34 -28.92 15.38
CA ALA A 13 -14.24 -27.78 14.48
C ALA A 13 -12.79 -27.62 13.99
N CYS A 14 -12.60 -27.24 12.72
CA CYS A 14 -11.28 -26.91 12.22
C CYS A 14 -10.69 -25.71 12.98
N THR A 15 -9.36 -25.56 12.95
CA THR A 15 -8.65 -24.47 13.65
C THR A 15 -9.17 -23.11 13.24
N HIS A 16 -9.54 -22.94 11.96
CA HIS A 16 -10.09 -21.70 11.45
C HIS A 16 -11.44 -21.36 12.07
N CYS A 17 -12.42 -22.26 11.98
CA CYS A 17 -13.75 -22.05 12.56
C CYS A 17 -13.68 -21.89 14.09
N ARG A 18 -12.75 -22.60 14.75
CA ARG A 18 -12.50 -22.47 16.19
C ARG A 18 -11.96 -21.08 16.55
N ASN A 19 -10.99 -20.56 15.80
CA ASN A 19 -10.42 -19.24 16.03
C ASN A 19 -11.41 -18.11 15.72
N GLN A 20 -12.27 -18.30 14.72
CA GLN A 20 -13.32 -17.34 14.38
C GLN A 20 -14.60 -17.49 15.21
N LYS A 21 -14.67 -18.46 16.13
CA LYS A 21 -15.85 -18.80 16.95
C LYS A 21 -17.13 -19.00 16.11
N ILE A 22 -16.99 -19.51 14.89
CA ILE A 22 -18.12 -19.82 14.00
C ILE A 22 -18.34 -21.34 13.94
N ARG A 23 -19.58 -21.74 13.64
CA ARG A 23 -19.96 -23.15 13.57
C ARG A 23 -19.22 -23.83 12.42
N CYS A 24 -18.50 -24.92 12.71
CA CYS A 24 -17.87 -25.75 11.70
C CYS A 24 -18.81 -26.87 11.30
N GLU A 25 -19.21 -26.91 10.04
CA GLU A 25 -20.10 -27.97 9.50
C GLU A 25 -19.36 -29.29 9.22
N GLY A 26 -18.03 -29.32 9.37
CA GLY A 26 -17.21 -30.49 9.08
C GLY A 26 -16.94 -30.68 7.58
N GLY A 27 -16.27 -31.78 7.22
CA GLY A 27 -15.76 -32.05 5.87
C GLY A 27 -14.36 -31.47 5.62
N HIS A 28 -13.63 -32.02 4.64
CA HIS A 28 -12.35 -31.46 4.20
C HIS A 28 -12.38 -31.14 2.69
N PRO A 29 -12.31 -29.85 2.30
CA PRO A 29 -12.39 -28.67 3.16
C PRO A 29 -13.80 -28.52 3.77
N CYS A 30 -13.91 -27.92 4.97
CA CYS A 30 -15.24 -27.66 5.53
C CYS A 30 -15.95 -26.55 4.73
N ARG A 31 -17.28 -26.56 4.70
CA ARG A 31 -18.08 -25.66 3.84
C ARG A 31 -17.74 -24.18 4.04
N GLU A 32 -17.45 -23.78 5.27
CA GLU A 32 -17.10 -22.40 5.59
C GLU A 32 -15.67 -22.03 5.15
N CYS A 33 -14.71 -22.95 5.26
CA CYS A 33 -13.37 -22.76 4.71
C CYS A 33 -13.38 -22.75 3.17
N PHE A 34 -14.21 -23.58 2.54
CA PHE A 34 -14.40 -23.62 1.09
C PHE A 34 -15.00 -22.31 0.58
N ARG A 35 -16.10 -21.84 1.19
CA ARG A 35 -16.76 -20.58 0.84
C ARG A 35 -15.82 -19.38 0.97
N ARG A 36 -14.90 -19.40 1.93
CA ARG A 36 -13.94 -18.31 2.17
C ARG A 36 -12.61 -18.48 1.43
N GLY A 37 -12.45 -19.53 0.62
CA GLY A 37 -11.22 -19.78 -0.13
C GLY A 37 -9.98 -19.95 0.75
N ARG A 38 -10.12 -20.47 1.98
CA ARG A 38 -9.02 -20.66 2.95
C ARG A 38 -8.69 -22.13 3.13
N LYS A 39 -7.42 -22.43 3.43
CA LYS A 39 -6.94 -23.80 3.68
C LYS A 39 -7.53 -24.33 4.99
N CYS A 40 -8.33 -25.39 4.92
CA CYS A 40 -8.94 -26.03 6.08
C CYS A 40 -7.92 -26.96 6.77
N SER A 41 -7.81 -26.90 8.09
CA SER A 41 -6.86 -27.72 8.87
C SER A 41 -7.35 -29.13 9.24
N LEU A 42 -8.50 -29.56 8.70
CA LEU A 42 -9.04 -30.92 8.94
C LEU A 42 -8.31 -31.96 8.09
N SER A 43 -7.02 -32.23 8.36
CA SER A 43 -6.30 -33.31 7.69
C SER A 43 -6.94 -34.67 8.02
N GLY A 44 -7.24 -35.44 6.97
CA GLY A 44 -7.80 -36.79 7.10
C GLY A 44 -6.74 -37.77 7.60
N GLN A 45 -6.65 -37.99 8.91
CA GLN A 45 -5.98 -39.17 9.45
C GLN A 45 -6.99 -40.32 9.55
N ASN A 46 -6.89 -41.25 8.60
CA ASN A 46 -7.17 -42.66 8.86
C ASN A 46 -5.84 -43.24 9.36
N GLU A 47 -5.68 -43.41 10.67
CA GLU A 47 -4.77 -44.42 11.18
C GLU A 47 -5.25 -44.89 12.55
N VAL A 48 -5.31 -46.21 12.64
CA VAL A 48 -5.84 -47.05 13.71
C VAL A 48 -4.93 -46.97 14.93
N GLN A 49 -5.46 -46.91 16.15
CA GLN A 49 -5.10 -47.77 17.31
C GLN A 49 -5.80 -47.36 18.63
N PRO A 50 -5.85 -48.27 19.64
CA PRO A 50 -7.05 -48.56 20.43
C PRO A 50 -7.16 -47.81 21.77
N ALA A 51 -8.36 -47.97 22.36
CA ALA A 51 -8.81 -47.52 23.66
C ALA A 51 -7.82 -47.80 24.82
N ASP A 52 -7.71 -46.89 25.78
CA ASP A 52 -8.25 -47.16 27.12
C ASP A 52 -8.44 -45.89 27.95
N SER A 53 -9.33 -46.02 28.93
CA SER A 53 -9.88 -44.98 29.80
C SER A 53 -9.14 -44.97 31.13
N THR A 54 -8.84 -43.81 31.73
CA THR A 54 -9.15 -43.56 33.16
C THR A 54 -8.91 -42.11 33.59
N ASP A 55 -9.96 -41.56 34.19
CA ASP A 55 -10.04 -40.71 35.38
C ASP A 55 -8.74 -40.24 36.07
N THR A 56 -8.65 -38.93 36.36
CA THR A 56 -8.48 -38.35 37.72
C THR A 56 -8.39 -36.82 37.58
N GLY A 57 -9.18 -36.07 38.37
CA GLY A 57 -9.10 -34.61 38.49
C GLY A 57 -7.74 -34.12 39.08
N PRO A 58 -7.53 -32.79 39.27
CA PRO A 58 -8.45 -32.00 40.07
C PRO A 58 -8.80 -30.61 39.49
N ARG A 59 -9.95 -30.11 39.95
CA ARG A 59 -10.28 -28.69 39.95
C ARG A 59 -9.15 -27.91 40.61
N ILE A 60 -8.53 -27.03 39.84
CA ILE A 60 -7.74 -25.92 40.35
C ILE A 60 -8.40 -24.63 39.83
N SER A 61 -9.12 -23.96 40.72
CA SER A 61 -9.49 -22.56 40.52
C SER A 61 -8.26 -21.70 40.82
N TRP A 62 -7.63 -21.13 39.81
CA TRP A 62 -6.84 -19.91 39.97
C TRP A 62 -7.00 -19.04 38.73
N GLN A 63 -7.73 -17.94 38.94
CA GLN A 63 -7.34 -16.60 38.54
C GLN A 63 -6.52 -16.46 37.25
N ARG A 64 -7.18 -15.84 36.27
CA ARG A 64 -6.69 -14.73 35.44
C ARG A 64 -5.18 -14.48 35.56
N THR A 65 -4.40 -15.19 34.76
CA THR A 65 -3.03 -14.82 34.44
C THR A 65 -2.97 -14.53 32.94
N GLY A 66 -2.47 -13.34 32.63
CA GLY A 66 -2.54 -12.72 31.31
C GLY A 66 -1.95 -13.59 30.21
N SER A 67 -2.74 -13.77 29.15
CA SER A 67 -2.15 -13.99 27.84
C SER A 67 -1.54 -12.65 27.41
N PRO A 68 -0.30 -12.63 26.88
CA PRO A 68 0.27 -11.41 26.32
C PRO A 68 -0.50 -11.05 25.05
N GLN A 69 -1.52 -10.21 25.21
CA GLN A 69 -1.90 -9.26 24.18
C GLN A 69 -0.64 -8.41 23.98
N LEU A 70 0.03 -8.52 22.83
CA LEU A 70 1.06 -7.55 22.47
C LEU A 70 0.32 -6.33 21.92
N PRO A 71 0.25 -5.20 22.65
CA PRO A 71 -0.20 -3.96 22.05
C PRO A 71 1.01 -3.44 21.27
N THR A 72 0.97 -3.46 19.95
CA THR A 72 1.86 -2.59 19.16
C THR A 72 1.35 -1.16 19.30
N ASN A 73 1.49 -0.61 20.50
CA ASN A 73 1.27 0.81 20.72
C ASN A 73 2.47 1.53 20.14
N ARG A 74 2.22 2.37 19.12
CA ARG A 74 3.26 3.25 18.57
C ARG A 74 3.90 4.03 19.70
N SER A 75 5.21 4.25 19.63
CA SER A 75 5.85 5.06 20.65
C SER A 75 5.24 6.47 20.65
N ALA A 76 5.14 7.12 21.82
CA ALA A 76 4.61 8.48 21.90
C ALA A 76 5.35 9.46 20.96
N LYS A 77 6.65 9.23 20.73
CA LYS A 77 7.47 9.97 19.77
C LYS A 77 7.04 9.72 18.33
N GLU A 78 6.82 8.46 17.96
CA GLU A 78 6.34 8.11 16.62
C GLU A 78 4.97 8.75 16.35
N SER A 79 4.03 8.62 17.29
CA SER A 79 2.70 9.25 17.18
C SER A 79 2.79 10.77 17.06
N HIS A 80 3.70 11.42 17.79
CA HIS A 80 3.94 12.86 17.68
C HIS A 80 4.36 13.27 16.25
N TYR A 81 5.36 12.61 15.66
CA TYR A 81 5.81 12.95 14.31
C TYR A 81 4.80 12.54 13.23
N LEU A 82 4.04 11.47 13.41
CA LEU A 82 2.92 11.14 12.52
C LEU A 82 1.84 12.23 12.56
N ASN A 83 1.52 12.78 13.73
CA ASN A 83 0.57 13.89 13.81
C ASN A 83 1.10 15.13 13.06
N LEU A 84 2.39 15.44 13.18
CA LEU A 84 2.99 16.54 12.42
C LEU A 84 2.98 16.30 10.91
N TYR A 85 3.20 15.05 10.45
CA TYR A 85 3.00 14.68 9.05
C TYR A 85 1.59 15.05 8.58
N TRP A 86 0.57 14.66 9.34
CA TRP A 86 -0.83 14.90 8.97
C TRP A 86 -1.22 16.39 8.96
N GLU A 87 -0.73 17.17 9.91
CA GLU A 87 -1.14 18.58 10.02
C GLU A 87 -0.31 19.52 9.13
N LEU A 88 0.97 19.20 8.86
CA LEU A 88 1.88 20.12 8.16
C LEU A 88 2.26 19.64 6.74
N PHE A 89 2.45 18.34 6.53
CA PHE A 89 2.89 17.82 5.23
C PHE A 89 1.71 17.39 4.35
N HIS A 90 0.79 16.60 4.90
CA HIS A 90 -0.34 16.00 4.17
C HIS A 90 -1.20 17.03 3.40
N PRO A 91 -1.48 18.26 3.89
CA PRO A 91 -2.23 19.26 3.12
C PRO A 91 -1.59 19.63 1.77
N HIS A 92 -0.27 19.45 1.63
CA HIS A 92 0.47 19.74 0.40
C HIS A 92 0.63 18.53 -0.53
N TRP A 93 0.53 17.32 0.04
CA TRP A 93 0.78 16.03 -0.59
C TRP A 93 -0.21 14.98 -0.06
N SER A 94 -1.49 15.16 -0.42
CA SER A 94 -2.59 14.37 0.11
C SER A 94 -2.83 13.10 -0.73
N PHE A 95 -1.93 12.11 -0.61
CA PHE A 95 -2.03 10.84 -1.34
C PHE A 95 -2.07 9.58 -0.46
N ILE A 96 -2.17 9.78 0.85
CA ILE A 96 -2.43 8.73 1.84
C ILE A 96 -3.71 9.11 2.55
N HIS A 97 -4.72 8.25 2.53
CA HIS A 97 -5.99 8.59 3.15
C HIS A 97 -5.93 8.43 4.68
N ARG A 98 -6.21 9.51 5.41
CA ARG A 98 -6.05 9.56 6.88
C ARG A 98 -6.92 8.54 7.60
N SER A 99 -8.17 8.37 7.17
CA SER A 99 -9.12 7.49 7.84
C SER A 99 -8.92 5.99 7.53
N SER A 100 -8.20 5.64 6.46
CA SER A 100 -7.81 4.23 6.20
C SER A 100 -6.46 3.86 6.81
N PHE A 101 -5.61 4.84 7.13
CA PHE A 101 -4.33 4.62 7.79
C PHE A 101 -4.52 4.03 9.20
N SER A 102 -4.12 2.77 9.39
CA SER A 102 -4.35 2.02 10.62
C SER A 102 -3.09 1.85 11.49
N ASP A 103 -3.20 1.21 12.66
CA ASP A 103 -2.02 0.81 13.45
C ASP A 103 -1.22 -0.35 12.84
N TYR A 104 -1.77 -1.01 11.81
CA TYR A 104 -1.20 -2.19 11.16
C TYR A 104 -0.50 -1.88 9.83
N GLU A 105 -0.20 -0.62 9.59
CA GLU A 105 0.48 -0.17 8.38
C GLU A 105 1.90 -0.70 8.26
N THR A 106 2.39 -0.78 7.02
CA THR A 106 3.74 -1.30 6.77
C THR A 106 4.78 -0.44 7.49
N PRO A 107 5.82 -1.04 8.13
CA PRO A 107 6.86 -0.28 8.80
C PRO A 107 7.55 0.74 7.88
N LEU A 108 7.72 0.40 6.59
CA LEU A 108 8.32 1.30 5.61
C LEU A 108 7.48 2.57 5.41
N LEU A 109 6.15 2.45 5.29
CA LEU A 109 5.25 3.60 5.14
C LEU A 109 5.25 4.46 6.41
N VAL A 110 5.08 3.84 7.57
CA VAL A 110 5.07 4.54 8.87
C VAL A 110 6.36 5.33 9.05
N GLN A 111 7.52 4.69 8.87
CA GLN A 111 8.80 5.38 9.06
C GLN A 111 9.04 6.47 8.00
N SER A 112 8.56 6.30 6.76
CA SER A 112 8.64 7.35 5.73
C SER A 112 7.82 8.59 6.09
N MET A 113 6.65 8.40 6.71
CA MET A 113 5.85 9.50 7.26
C MET A 113 6.54 10.15 8.46
N VAL A 114 7.16 9.36 9.35
CA VAL A 114 7.95 9.87 10.49
C VAL A 114 9.13 10.72 10.03
N VAL A 115 9.85 10.33 8.98
CA VAL A 115 10.94 11.14 8.38
C VAL A 115 10.45 12.54 8.03
N LEU A 116 9.28 12.63 7.37
CA LEU A 116 8.68 13.91 7.01
C LEU A 116 8.18 14.67 8.23
N GLY A 117 7.59 13.98 9.21
CA GLY A 117 7.19 14.56 10.50
C GLY A 117 8.36 15.17 11.28
N LEU A 118 9.50 14.46 11.34
CA LEU A 118 10.75 14.95 11.92
C LEU A 118 11.27 16.19 11.20
N TRP A 119 11.15 16.21 9.86
CA TRP A 119 11.62 17.33 9.04
C TRP A 119 10.78 18.59 9.25
N VAL A 120 9.46 18.46 9.24
CA VAL A 120 8.55 19.61 9.38
C VAL A 120 8.44 20.12 10.81
N SER A 121 8.89 19.36 11.82
CA SER A 121 8.79 19.76 13.23
C SER A 121 9.64 20.98 13.59
N GLN A 122 10.75 21.20 12.87
CA GLN A 122 11.75 22.24 13.17
C GLN A 122 12.28 22.17 14.62
N GLU A 123 12.14 21.02 15.28
CA GLU A 123 12.62 20.80 16.64
C GLU A 123 14.15 20.57 16.66
N PRO A 124 14.83 20.84 17.79
CA PRO A 124 16.27 20.64 17.88
C PRO A 124 16.70 19.19 17.57
N ASN A 125 17.66 19.03 16.66
CA ASN A 125 18.22 17.75 16.23
C ASN A 125 17.23 16.81 15.49
N THR A 126 16.05 17.27 15.04
CA THR A 126 15.13 16.40 14.27
C THR A 126 15.49 16.34 12.79
N GLU A 127 16.00 17.41 12.20
CA GLU A 127 16.46 17.42 10.80
C GLU A 127 17.57 16.39 10.54
N ALA A 128 18.60 16.36 11.41
CA ALA A 128 19.68 15.37 11.31
C ALA A 128 19.15 13.93 11.42
N LYS A 129 18.21 13.69 12.35
CA LYS A 129 17.54 12.38 12.50
C LYS A 129 16.70 12.01 11.29
N ALA A 130 15.99 12.96 10.69
CA ALA A 130 15.22 12.76 9.48
C ALA A 130 16.14 12.32 8.33
N ILE A 131 17.29 12.99 8.16
CA ILE A 131 18.30 12.65 7.15
C ILE A 131 18.90 11.26 7.41
N GLU A 132 19.25 10.93 8.66
CA GLU A 132 19.78 9.60 9.02
C GLU A 132 18.76 8.49 8.77
N LEU A 133 17.52 8.68 9.21
CA LEU A 133 16.45 7.71 8.99
C LEU A 133 16.14 7.56 7.49
N HIS A 134 16.10 8.65 6.72
CA HIS A 134 15.94 8.60 5.25
C HIS A 134 17.04 7.77 4.57
N LYS A 135 18.31 7.93 4.99
CA LYS A 135 19.41 7.11 4.47
C LYS A 135 19.20 5.63 4.78
N LEU A 136 18.77 5.30 6.00
CA LEU A 136 18.49 3.93 6.42
C LEU A 136 17.35 3.32 5.59
N LEU A 137 16.24 4.06 5.41
CA LEU A 137 15.12 3.62 4.58
C LEU A 137 15.54 3.46 3.11
N GLY A 138 16.36 4.36 2.58
CA GLY A 138 16.89 4.26 1.22
C GLY A 138 17.72 2.99 0.99
N SER A 139 18.54 2.60 1.98
CA SER A 139 19.24 1.31 1.95
C SER A 139 18.25 0.14 1.98
N ALA A 140 17.28 0.15 2.88
CA ALA A 140 16.27 -0.92 2.97
C ALA A 140 15.45 -1.08 1.67
N ILE A 141 15.05 0.02 1.02
CA ILE A 141 14.32 0.00 -0.27
C ILE A 141 15.16 -0.64 -1.38
N ARG A 142 16.48 -0.36 -1.40
CA ARG A 142 17.41 -0.98 -2.34
C ARG A 142 17.62 -2.46 -2.01
N ASP A 143 17.75 -2.82 -0.74
CA ASP A 143 17.94 -4.22 -0.35
C ASP A 143 16.69 -5.07 -0.66
N GLN A 144 15.48 -4.50 -0.51
CA GLN A 144 14.21 -5.12 -0.94
C GLN A 144 14.11 -5.34 -2.46
N THR A 145 14.94 -4.67 -3.27
CA THR A 145 15.01 -4.90 -4.73
C THR A 145 15.74 -6.21 -5.08
N VAL A 146 16.67 -6.68 -4.24
CA VAL A 146 17.67 -7.69 -4.64
C VAL A 146 17.23 -9.12 -4.32
N GLY A 147 16.06 -9.32 -3.72
CA GLY A 147 15.58 -10.64 -3.32
C GLY A 147 16.22 -11.09 -2.00
N ALA A 148 15.40 -11.08 -0.95
CA ALA A 148 15.55 -11.81 0.31
C ALA A 148 16.99 -12.18 0.74
N GLN A 149 17.70 -11.30 1.47
CA GLN A 149 18.40 -11.77 2.67
C GLN A 149 18.78 -10.61 3.60
N PHE A 150 18.43 -10.79 4.88
CA PHE A 150 19.10 -10.23 6.06
C PHE A 150 19.00 -8.71 6.29
N LEU A 151 17.98 -8.28 7.04
CA LEU A 151 18.14 -7.08 7.87
C LEU A 151 17.82 -7.40 9.33
N PHE A 152 18.89 -7.35 10.14
CA PHE A 152 18.92 -7.35 11.59
C PHE A 152 18.23 -6.10 12.15
N ILE A 153 16.89 -6.07 12.13
CA ILE A 153 16.15 -5.19 13.05
C ILE A 153 15.58 -6.10 14.14
N LYS A 154 16.15 -5.97 15.34
CA LYS A 154 15.77 -6.77 16.52
C LYS A 154 14.24 -6.72 16.72
N ASN A 155 13.65 -7.90 16.85
CA ASN A 155 12.27 -8.17 17.28
C ASN A 155 11.14 -7.80 16.30
N LEU A 156 11.16 -8.33 15.08
CA LEU A 156 9.91 -8.59 14.35
C LEU A 156 10.07 -9.82 13.44
N VAL A 157 9.60 -10.97 13.92
CA VAL A 157 9.34 -12.15 13.08
C VAL A 157 7.92 -12.02 12.57
N LEU A 158 7.74 -11.71 11.28
CA LEU A 158 6.62 -12.23 10.50
C LEU A 158 7.02 -12.41 9.02
N ILE A 159 6.52 -13.52 8.51
CA ILE A 159 6.70 -14.13 7.19
C ILE A 159 6.15 -13.21 6.10
N MET A 160 6.89 -12.98 5.00
CA MET A 160 6.30 -12.79 3.67
C MET A 160 7.18 -13.44 2.60
N GLU A 161 6.68 -14.57 2.11
CA GLU A 161 6.99 -15.15 0.82
C GLU A 161 6.39 -14.20 -0.24
N GLN A 162 7.22 -13.70 -1.16
CA GLN A 162 6.87 -12.90 -2.35
C GLN A 162 6.42 -11.43 -2.12
N ASP A 163 7.30 -10.45 -2.42
CA ASP A 163 6.90 -9.21 -3.13
C ASP A 163 8.14 -8.36 -3.48
N VAL A 164 8.71 -8.60 -4.66
CA VAL A 164 9.60 -7.61 -5.28
C VAL A 164 8.71 -6.48 -5.76
N TRP A 165 8.73 -5.33 -5.07
CA TRP A 165 7.92 -4.15 -5.43
C TRP A 165 8.18 -3.67 -6.88
N ASP A 166 9.36 -4.00 -7.41
CA ASP A 166 9.85 -3.57 -8.71
C ASP A 166 9.31 -4.41 -9.86
N ALA A 167 8.13 -4.04 -10.35
CA ALA A 167 7.55 -4.60 -11.55
C ALA A 167 8.29 -4.15 -12.84
N SER A 168 9.21 -3.16 -12.77
CA SER A 168 9.91 -2.67 -13.97
C SER A 168 10.73 -3.76 -14.67
N LYS A 169 11.28 -4.72 -13.91
CA LYS A 169 12.11 -5.82 -14.43
C LYS A 169 11.38 -7.14 -14.59
N SER A 170 10.18 -7.27 -14.03
CA SER A 170 9.40 -8.50 -14.16
C SER A 170 8.75 -8.58 -15.54
N GLU A 171 8.91 -9.73 -16.20
CA GLU A 171 8.17 -10.10 -17.42
C GLU A 171 6.74 -10.54 -17.11
N GLN A 172 6.49 -11.02 -15.89
CA GLN A 172 5.17 -11.45 -15.43
C GLN A 172 4.31 -10.31 -14.86
N ALA A 173 4.86 -9.11 -14.69
CA ALA A 173 4.10 -7.95 -14.24
C ALA A 173 3.01 -7.58 -15.26
N CYS A 174 1.76 -7.54 -14.81
CA CYS A 174 0.62 -7.25 -15.64
C CYS A 174 -0.47 -6.48 -14.87
N ASN A 175 -1.52 -6.10 -15.58
CA ASN A 175 -2.66 -5.35 -15.02
C ASN A 175 -3.49 -6.16 -13.99
N THR A 176 -3.27 -7.47 -13.85
CA THR A 176 -3.93 -8.31 -12.84
C THR A 176 -3.10 -8.51 -11.57
N CYS A 177 -1.85 -8.03 -11.52
CA CYS A 177 -1.02 -8.08 -10.31
C CYS A 177 -1.61 -7.21 -9.19
N ALA A 178 -1.46 -7.68 -7.94
CA ALA A 178 -1.77 -6.88 -6.76
C ALA A 178 -0.90 -5.62 -6.73
N TRP A 179 -1.47 -4.50 -6.29
CA TRP A 179 -0.71 -3.26 -6.14
C TRP A 179 -0.17 -3.14 -4.70
N PRO A 180 1.15 -3.05 -4.51
CA PRO A 180 1.74 -2.79 -3.20
C PRO A 180 1.63 -1.29 -2.87
N ILE A 181 0.39 -0.77 -2.77
CA ILE A 181 0.09 0.66 -2.59
C ILE A 181 0.87 1.27 -1.41
N PRO A 182 0.90 0.67 -0.20
CA PRO A 182 1.65 1.24 0.92
C PRO A 182 3.16 1.37 0.64
N THR A 183 3.73 0.39 -0.05
CA THR A 183 5.14 0.42 -0.46
C THR A 183 5.39 1.56 -1.44
N TYR A 184 4.52 1.73 -2.44
CA TYR A 184 4.66 2.79 -3.44
C TYR A 184 4.46 4.18 -2.85
N GLN A 185 3.49 4.34 -1.94
CA GLN A 185 3.32 5.56 -1.16
C GLN A 185 4.61 5.89 -0.38
N ALA A 186 5.19 4.92 0.31
CA ALA A 186 6.43 5.12 1.08
C ALA A 186 7.60 5.54 0.18
N MET A 187 7.74 4.91 -0.99
CA MET A 187 8.78 5.25 -1.96
C MET A 187 8.59 6.66 -2.53
N LEU A 188 7.35 7.07 -2.79
CA LEU A 188 7.06 8.42 -3.25
C LEU A 188 7.39 9.46 -2.17
N LEU A 189 7.05 9.19 -0.90
CA LEU A 189 7.47 10.03 0.24
C LEU A 189 8.99 10.14 0.34
N HIS A 190 9.72 9.02 0.17
CA HIS A 190 11.19 8.98 0.16
C HIS A 190 11.77 9.90 -0.93
N ILE A 191 11.21 9.86 -2.15
CA ILE A 191 11.65 10.70 -3.29
C ILE A 191 11.34 12.17 -3.03
N ILE A 192 10.15 12.48 -2.49
CA ILE A 192 9.76 13.86 -2.15
C ILE A 192 10.75 14.43 -1.11
N PHE A 193 11.04 13.67 -0.05
CA PHE A 193 12.01 14.09 0.97
C PHE A 193 13.41 14.33 0.38
N ALA A 194 13.90 13.44 -0.49
CA ALA A 194 15.18 13.63 -1.17
C ALA A 194 15.23 14.94 -1.97
N GLY A 195 14.11 15.34 -2.57
CA GLY A 195 13.93 16.65 -3.22
C GLY A 195 13.98 17.82 -2.25
N LEU A 196 13.27 17.72 -1.11
CA LEU A 196 13.19 18.78 -0.10
C LEU A 196 14.57 19.09 0.51
N VAL A 197 15.31 18.06 0.94
CA VAL A 197 16.63 18.23 1.57
C VAL A 197 17.61 18.91 0.62
N LYS A 198 17.59 18.51 -0.66
CA LYS A 198 18.49 19.10 -1.67
C LYS A 198 18.12 20.52 -2.07
N SER A 199 16.83 20.87 -1.98
CA SER A 199 16.36 22.24 -2.22
C SER A 199 16.77 23.21 -1.09
N CYS A 200 17.15 22.68 0.08
CA CYS A 200 17.72 23.45 1.19
C CYS A 200 19.24 23.73 0.99
N GLY A 201 19.86 23.21 -0.08
CA GLY A 201 21.24 23.47 -0.47
C GLY A 201 21.39 24.51 -1.59
N VAL A 202 22.59 24.64 -2.17
CA VAL A 202 22.84 25.53 -3.32
C VAL A 202 22.11 24.98 -4.53
N LEU A 203 20.95 25.57 -4.87
CA LEU A 203 20.26 25.31 -6.13
C LEU A 203 21.26 25.52 -7.28
N GLY A 204 21.24 24.63 -8.27
CA GLY A 204 22.05 24.81 -9.48
C GLY A 204 21.71 26.12 -10.19
N LEU A 205 22.53 26.53 -11.14
CA LEU A 205 22.27 27.71 -11.99
C LEU A 205 20.91 27.63 -12.72
N ASP A 206 20.32 26.44 -12.82
CA ASP A 206 19.00 26.18 -13.40
C ASP A 206 17.83 26.40 -12.42
N LEU A 207 18.13 26.74 -11.15
CA LEU A 207 17.18 26.97 -10.05
C LEU A 207 16.18 25.82 -9.85
N LYS A 208 16.53 24.61 -10.29
CA LYS A 208 15.66 23.44 -10.20
C LYS A 208 16.21 22.41 -9.23
N PRO A 209 15.34 21.77 -8.44
CA PRO A 209 15.77 20.71 -7.56
C PRO A 209 16.18 19.49 -8.41
N ARG A 210 17.29 18.84 -8.04
CA ARG A 210 17.84 17.67 -8.75
C ARG A 210 17.94 16.48 -7.82
N LEU A 211 17.30 15.37 -8.19
CA LEU A 211 17.43 14.11 -7.46
C LEU A 211 18.85 13.54 -7.57
N SER A 212 19.22 12.65 -6.64
CA SER A 212 20.47 11.89 -6.79
C SER A 212 20.30 10.87 -7.93
N PRO A 213 21.39 10.31 -8.49
CA PRO A 213 21.27 9.22 -9.46
C PRO A 213 20.43 8.05 -8.93
N ASP A 214 20.60 7.70 -7.66
CA ASP A 214 19.86 6.61 -7.01
C ASP A 214 18.37 6.93 -6.88
N ASP A 215 18.02 8.13 -6.42
CA ASP A 215 16.61 8.54 -6.28
C ASP A 215 15.94 8.75 -7.64
N SER A 216 16.69 9.19 -8.67
CA SER A 216 16.19 9.30 -10.05
C SER A 216 15.90 7.92 -10.65
N ASN A 217 16.79 6.96 -10.41
CA ASN A 217 16.58 5.57 -10.79
C ASN A 217 15.39 4.94 -10.04
N LEU A 218 15.25 5.25 -8.74
CA LEU A 218 14.10 4.82 -7.94
C LEU A 218 12.79 5.34 -8.52
N LEU A 219 12.72 6.64 -8.82
CA LEU A 219 11.56 7.26 -9.47
C LEU A 219 11.24 6.59 -10.81
N THR A 220 12.25 6.36 -11.64
CA THR A 220 12.09 5.71 -12.96
C THR A 220 11.48 4.30 -12.82
N ARG A 221 11.99 3.51 -11.86
CA ARG A 221 11.49 2.16 -11.60
C ARG A 221 10.07 2.16 -11.04
N LEU A 222 9.75 3.11 -10.15
CA LEU A 222 8.40 3.29 -9.63
C LEU A 222 7.41 3.63 -10.76
N VAL A 223 7.74 4.63 -11.60
CA VAL A 223 6.92 5.02 -12.76
C VAL A 223 6.70 3.84 -13.71
N THR A 224 7.77 3.14 -14.06
CA THR A 224 7.70 1.97 -14.96
C THR A 224 6.81 0.88 -14.36
N SER A 225 6.91 0.65 -13.05
CA SER A 225 6.09 -0.34 -12.35
C SER A 225 4.61 0.05 -12.34
N CYS A 226 4.28 1.31 -12.04
CA CYS A 226 2.91 1.82 -12.09
C CYS A 226 2.30 1.68 -13.50
N LYS A 227 3.06 2.00 -14.55
CA LYS A 227 2.63 1.83 -15.94
C LYS A 227 2.37 0.35 -16.26
N LYS A 228 3.32 -0.54 -15.97
CA LYS A 228 3.19 -1.99 -16.25
C LYS A 228 2.02 -2.64 -15.51
N MET A 229 1.78 -2.24 -14.27
CA MET A 229 0.66 -2.76 -13.48
C MET A 229 -0.67 -2.07 -13.79
N GLY A 230 -0.70 -1.17 -14.77
CA GLY A 230 -1.92 -0.52 -15.23
C GLY A 230 -2.55 0.42 -14.20
N MET A 231 -1.75 0.98 -13.28
CA MET A 231 -2.22 1.88 -12.23
C MET A 231 -2.76 3.19 -12.77
N LEU A 232 -2.35 3.62 -13.96
CA LEU A 232 -2.73 4.91 -14.56
C LEU A 232 -4.00 4.83 -15.43
N TYR A 233 -4.71 3.69 -15.41
CA TYR A 233 -5.89 3.42 -16.22
C TYR A 233 -7.11 3.16 -15.34
N TYR A 234 -8.16 3.96 -15.49
CA TYR A 234 -9.31 3.95 -14.59
C TYR A 234 -10.06 2.61 -14.54
N PRO A 235 -10.35 1.95 -15.67
CA PRO A 235 -11.00 0.63 -15.63
C PRO A 235 -10.19 -0.44 -14.87
N ASN A 236 -8.86 -0.33 -14.83
CA ASN A 236 -8.04 -1.23 -13.99
C ASN A 236 -8.17 -0.90 -12.49
N MET A 237 -8.43 0.35 -12.12
CA MET A 237 -8.74 0.72 -10.73
C MET A 237 -10.11 0.16 -10.33
N LEU A 238 -11.11 0.31 -11.20
CA LEU A 238 -12.48 -0.16 -10.97
C LEU A 238 -12.58 -1.68 -10.88
N SER A 239 -11.84 -2.42 -11.72
CA SER A 239 -11.88 -3.89 -11.76
C SER A 239 -11.41 -4.56 -10.46
N ARG A 240 -10.80 -3.79 -9.56
CA ARG A 240 -10.30 -4.25 -8.25
C ARG A 240 -11.29 -4.03 -7.12
N CYS A 241 -12.34 -3.25 -7.37
CA CYS A 241 -13.44 -3.07 -6.44
C CYS A 241 -14.37 -4.28 -6.53
N SER A 242 -14.77 -4.83 -5.38
CA SER A 242 -15.81 -5.88 -5.38
C SER A 242 -17.20 -5.25 -5.30
N HIS A 243 -18.14 -5.77 -6.10
CA HIS A 243 -19.57 -5.44 -5.94
C HIS A 243 -20.14 -5.82 -4.57
N SER A 244 -19.46 -6.71 -3.82
CA SER A 244 -19.86 -7.11 -2.47
C SER A 244 -19.36 -6.19 -1.35
N ASP A 245 -18.42 -5.29 -1.67
CA ASP A 245 -17.80 -4.42 -0.68
C ASP A 245 -18.63 -3.16 -0.47
N ILE A 246 -18.45 -2.52 0.69
CA ILE A 246 -19.15 -1.27 1.02
C ILE A 246 -18.69 -0.22 0.01
N GLY A 247 -19.63 0.46 -0.67
CA GLY A 247 -19.33 1.45 -1.73
C GLY A 247 -18.29 2.49 -1.31
N THR A 248 -18.32 2.88 -0.04
CA THR A 248 -17.28 3.63 0.69
C THR A 248 -15.86 3.12 0.50
N PHE A 249 -15.62 1.84 0.75
CA PHE A 249 -14.28 1.25 0.77
C PHE A 249 -13.71 1.18 -0.65
N ASN A 250 -14.56 0.82 -1.61
CA ASN A 250 -14.25 0.85 -3.03
C ASN A 250 -13.89 2.27 -3.49
N TRP A 251 -14.68 3.27 -3.07
CA TRP A 251 -14.40 4.67 -3.37
C TRP A 251 -13.03 5.10 -2.82
N VAL A 252 -12.76 4.89 -1.53
CA VAL A 252 -11.48 5.26 -0.90
C VAL A 252 -10.32 4.59 -1.62
N SER A 253 -10.45 3.30 -1.97
CA SER A 253 -9.40 2.54 -2.65
C SER A 253 -9.10 3.10 -4.05
N VAL A 254 -10.13 3.48 -4.80
CA VAL A 254 -9.97 4.10 -6.14
C VAL A 254 -9.36 5.49 -6.02
N GLU A 255 -9.90 6.33 -5.14
CA GLU A 255 -9.41 7.70 -4.93
C GLU A 255 -7.98 7.71 -4.42
N GLU A 256 -7.57 6.76 -3.57
CA GLU A 256 -6.20 6.65 -3.09
C GLU A 256 -5.20 6.42 -4.24
N VAL A 257 -5.56 5.58 -5.21
CA VAL A 257 -4.74 5.34 -6.39
C VAL A 257 -4.70 6.58 -7.28
N LYS A 258 -5.82 7.28 -7.47
CA LYS A 258 -5.85 8.55 -8.22
C LYS A 258 -4.96 9.62 -7.59
N HIS A 259 -5.09 9.84 -6.28
CA HIS A 259 -4.27 10.82 -5.55
C HIS A 259 -2.79 10.45 -5.59
N PHE A 260 -2.46 9.16 -5.43
CA PHE A 260 -1.09 8.67 -5.58
C PHE A 260 -0.52 8.95 -6.97
N ASN A 261 -1.26 8.61 -8.03
CA ASN A 261 -0.79 8.81 -9.40
C ASN A 261 -0.63 10.29 -9.75
N LEU A 262 -1.52 11.15 -9.25
CA LEU A 262 -1.42 12.59 -9.44
C LEU A 262 -0.21 13.18 -8.70
N ALA A 263 0.08 12.69 -7.49
CA ALA A 263 1.29 13.04 -6.75
C ALA A 263 2.55 12.55 -7.49
N LEU A 264 2.54 11.33 -8.04
CA LEU A 264 3.63 10.78 -8.85
C LEU A 264 3.88 11.61 -10.11
N PHE A 265 2.83 12.03 -10.81
CA PHE A 265 2.91 12.94 -11.95
C PHE A 265 3.55 14.28 -11.56
N LYS A 266 3.09 14.89 -10.45
CA LYS A 266 3.65 16.15 -9.92
C LYS A 266 5.14 16.01 -9.59
N VAL A 267 5.54 14.91 -8.96
CA VAL A 267 6.96 14.59 -8.68
C VAL A 267 7.75 14.43 -9.97
N CYS A 268 7.26 13.62 -10.93
CA CYS A 268 7.88 13.46 -12.24
C CYS A 268 8.17 14.82 -12.86
N ARG A 269 7.14 15.64 -13.04
CA ARG A 269 7.27 16.96 -13.68
C ARG A 269 8.24 17.88 -12.96
N THR A 270 8.28 17.85 -11.63
CA THR A 270 9.23 18.64 -10.82
C THR A 270 10.69 18.28 -11.15
N PHE A 271 10.97 17.01 -11.45
CA PHE A 271 12.32 16.50 -11.68
C PHE A 271 12.64 16.16 -13.17
N SER A 272 11.66 16.13 -14.08
CA SER A 272 11.78 15.68 -15.49
C SER A 272 12.79 16.46 -16.32
N LYS A 273 13.02 17.75 -16.05
CA LYS A 273 13.98 18.55 -16.84
C LYS A 273 15.45 18.14 -16.60
N SER A 274 15.74 17.42 -15.51
CA SER A 274 17.09 16.91 -15.22
C SER A 274 17.43 15.61 -15.97
N LEU A 275 16.42 14.88 -16.48
CA LEU A 275 16.61 13.58 -17.16
C LEU A 275 16.93 13.73 -18.66
N LYS A 276 16.35 14.75 -19.32
CA LYS A 276 16.55 15.01 -20.75
C LYS A 276 17.95 15.55 -21.07
N ASP A 277 18.57 16.27 -20.14
CA ASP A 277 19.89 16.90 -20.31
C ASP A 277 21.04 15.88 -20.38
N ARG A 278 20.86 14.67 -19.83
CA ARG A 278 21.88 13.61 -19.84
C ARG A 278 21.87 12.78 -21.14
N SER A 279 20.79 12.85 -21.92
CA SER A 279 20.62 12.11 -23.18
C SER A 279 20.99 12.95 -24.42
N GLY A 280 21.63 14.11 -24.23
CA GLY A 280 22.00 15.05 -25.30
C GLY A 280 23.27 14.70 -26.09
N ILE A 281 23.85 13.50 -25.91
CA ILE A 281 24.97 13.03 -26.73
C ILE A 281 24.53 11.76 -27.45
N ASN A 282 24.14 11.93 -28.71
CA ASN A 282 24.03 10.94 -29.78
C ASN A 282 23.21 9.67 -29.49
N SER A 283 21.91 9.69 -29.80
CA SER A 283 21.25 8.48 -30.28
C SER A 283 20.27 8.82 -31.40
N LEU A 284 20.78 8.67 -32.63
CA LEU A 284 20.02 8.60 -33.86
C LEU A 284 19.38 7.20 -33.91
N ASN A 285 18.06 7.15 -34.11
CA ASN A 285 17.27 5.97 -34.50
C ASN A 285 17.28 4.74 -33.56
N THR A 286 16.23 4.60 -32.73
CA THR A 286 15.43 3.36 -32.60
C THR A 286 14.07 3.74 -32.02
N GLY A 287 12.99 3.40 -32.74
CA GLY A 287 11.61 3.63 -32.29
C GLY A 287 11.31 2.86 -31.01
N GLY A 288 10.87 3.57 -29.97
CA GLY A 288 10.56 3.01 -28.66
C GLY A 288 11.16 3.81 -27.51
N SER A 289 11.02 5.15 -27.52
CA SER A 289 11.35 5.94 -26.34
C SER A 289 10.22 5.77 -25.32
N THR A 290 10.33 4.73 -24.48
CA THR A 290 9.47 4.59 -23.30
C THR A 290 9.71 5.81 -22.42
N SER A 291 8.72 6.70 -22.34
CA SER A 291 8.84 7.93 -21.55
C SER A 291 9.15 7.57 -20.10
N LEU A 292 10.33 8.00 -19.61
CA LEU A 292 10.84 7.78 -18.25
C LEU A 292 10.02 8.49 -17.16
N CYS A 293 9.01 9.28 -17.55
CA CYS A 293 8.15 10.03 -16.65
C CYS A 293 6.68 9.73 -16.95
N VAL A 294 5.82 10.05 -15.98
CA VAL A 294 4.38 10.09 -16.22
C VAL A 294 4.08 11.38 -16.98
N GLU A 295 3.53 11.24 -18.17
CA GLU A 295 3.04 12.32 -19.01
C GLU A 295 1.54 12.51 -18.81
N PRO A 296 0.97 13.68 -19.13
CA PRO A 296 -0.47 13.90 -19.01
C PRO A 296 -1.29 12.85 -19.79
N ARG A 297 -0.75 12.34 -20.90
CA ARG A 297 -1.37 11.29 -21.73
C ARG A 297 -1.45 9.95 -21.06
N ASP A 298 -0.55 9.66 -20.12
CA ASP A 298 -0.57 8.40 -19.36
C ASP A 298 -1.70 8.39 -18.32
N LEU A 299 -2.27 9.56 -17.94
CA LEU A 299 -3.28 9.70 -16.89
C LEU A 299 -4.71 9.46 -17.43
N GLU A 300 -5.04 8.21 -17.70
CA GLU A 300 -6.34 7.77 -18.23
C GLU A 300 -7.35 7.51 -17.10
N PHE A 301 -7.58 8.54 -16.28
CA PHE A 301 -8.57 8.54 -15.20
C PHE A 301 -9.08 9.95 -14.91
N PRO A 302 -10.31 10.11 -14.36
CA PRO A 302 -10.84 11.41 -13.98
C PRO A 302 -10.11 11.98 -12.75
N LEU A 303 -10.14 13.31 -12.59
CA LEU A 303 -9.56 13.95 -11.41
C LEU A 303 -10.13 13.38 -10.10
N PRO A 304 -9.34 13.39 -9.00
CA PRO A 304 -9.88 13.01 -7.70
C PRO A 304 -11.09 13.87 -7.30
N THR A 305 -12.06 13.25 -6.63
CA THR A 305 -13.37 13.84 -6.32
C THR A 305 -13.60 13.99 -4.82
N ASP A 306 -14.60 14.79 -4.45
CA ASP A 306 -15.07 14.99 -3.06
C ASP A 306 -13.94 15.19 -2.03
N LEU A 307 -13.15 16.25 -2.22
CA LEU A 307 -12.03 16.62 -1.35
C LEU A 307 -12.41 16.74 0.15
N GLN A 308 -13.66 17.09 0.46
CA GLN A 308 -14.17 17.11 1.84
C GLN A 308 -14.24 15.70 2.44
N LEU A 309 -14.74 14.73 1.68
CA LEU A 309 -14.82 13.33 2.11
C LEU A 309 -13.42 12.73 2.26
N TRP A 310 -12.52 13.07 1.33
CA TRP A 310 -11.13 12.62 1.37
C TRP A 310 -10.34 13.13 2.60
N ASN A 311 -10.60 14.37 3.03
CA ASN A 311 -9.89 14.99 4.16
C ASN A 311 -10.56 14.77 5.52
N ALA A 312 -11.66 14.01 5.58
CA ALA A 312 -12.35 13.74 6.83
C ALA A 312 -11.42 13.06 7.85
N LYS A 313 -11.31 13.62 9.05
CA LYS A 313 -10.34 13.22 10.08
C LYS A 313 -10.76 11.98 10.88
N GLY A 314 -12.01 11.54 10.73
CA GLY A 314 -12.49 10.35 11.41
C GLY A 314 -13.88 9.92 10.96
N LYS A 315 -14.33 8.78 11.50
CA LYS A 315 -15.59 8.12 11.13
C LYS A 315 -16.81 9.04 11.24
N GLU A 316 -16.89 9.88 12.26
CA GLU A 316 -18.04 10.76 12.49
C GLU A 316 -18.15 11.84 11.40
N GLU A 317 -17.05 12.53 11.10
CA GLU A 317 -16.98 13.52 10.01
C GLU A 317 -17.21 12.86 8.65
N TRP A 318 -16.63 11.68 8.45
CA TRP A 318 -16.77 10.90 7.23
C TRP A 318 -18.23 10.46 7.00
N LEU A 319 -18.93 10.02 8.05
CA LEU A 319 -20.36 9.70 7.99
C LEU A 319 -21.23 10.94 7.81
N ALA A 320 -20.89 12.07 8.45
CA ALA A 320 -21.63 13.31 8.31
C ALA A 320 -21.57 13.87 6.88
N VAL A 321 -20.41 13.75 6.22
CA VAL A 321 -20.22 14.18 4.82
C VAL A 321 -20.76 13.15 3.83
N GLY A 322 -20.65 11.86 4.15
CA GLY A 322 -20.95 10.75 3.24
C GLY A 322 -22.40 10.24 3.26
N ALA A 323 -23.21 10.57 4.29
CA ALA A 323 -24.56 10.01 4.47
C ALA A 323 -25.53 10.26 3.29
N GLU A 324 -25.30 11.30 2.47
CA GLU A 324 -26.13 11.63 1.30
C GLU A 324 -25.49 11.27 -0.05
N LYS A 325 -24.19 10.94 -0.08
CA LYS A 325 -23.38 10.74 -1.31
C LYS A 325 -22.81 9.32 -1.45
N MET A 326 -23.30 8.37 -0.65
CA MET A 326 -22.72 7.04 -0.45
C MET A 326 -22.86 6.06 -1.63
N GLU A 327 -23.16 6.55 -2.83
CA GLU A 327 -23.03 5.73 -4.04
C GLU A 327 -21.54 5.61 -4.36
N GLY A 328 -20.98 4.42 -4.14
CA GLY A 328 -19.59 4.13 -4.52
C GLY A 328 -19.36 4.37 -6.02
N PRO A 329 -18.11 4.31 -6.50
CA PRO A 329 -17.82 4.56 -7.90
C PRO A 329 -18.70 3.66 -8.78
N GLY A 330 -19.31 4.23 -9.82
CA GLY A 330 -20.07 3.47 -10.81
C GLY A 330 -19.14 2.48 -11.49
N LEU A 331 -19.12 1.22 -11.04
CA LEU A 331 -18.12 0.23 -11.46
C LEU A 331 -18.17 -0.10 -12.97
N ASN A 332 -19.24 0.32 -13.66
CA ASN A 332 -19.43 0.15 -15.10
C ASN A 332 -19.24 1.44 -15.90
N ASP A 333 -19.03 2.58 -15.24
CA ASP A 333 -18.82 3.87 -15.89
C ASP A 333 -17.33 4.22 -15.88
N ALA A 334 -16.69 4.11 -17.04
CA ALA A 334 -15.28 4.42 -17.20
C ALA A 334 -15.00 5.94 -17.24
N LEU A 335 -16.03 6.79 -17.30
CA LEU A 335 -15.90 8.26 -17.32
C LEU A 335 -14.86 8.76 -18.32
N GLU A 336 -14.78 8.13 -19.51
CA GLU A 336 -13.70 8.37 -20.48
C GLU A 336 -13.61 9.82 -20.93
N SER A 337 -14.75 10.52 -21.02
CA SER A 337 -14.81 11.94 -21.35
C SER A 337 -14.12 12.84 -20.32
N GLU A 338 -14.02 12.40 -19.07
CA GLU A 338 -13.50 13.17 -17.94
C GLU A 338 -12.03 12.89 -17.63
N TRP A 339 -11.38 12.00 -18.41
CA TRP A 339 -9.98 11.65 -18.18
C TRP A 339 -9.04 12.84 -18.32
N ILE A 340 -8.03 12.90 -17.45
CA ILE A 340 -6.99 13.94 -17.47
C ILE A 340 -6.25 13.94 -18.82
N SER A 341 -6.03 12.77 -19.41
CA SER A 341 -5.39 12.60 -20.72
C SER A 341 -6.08 13.34 -21.86
N ASN A 342 -7.40 13.57 -21.79
CA ASN A 342 -8.13 14.37 -22.79
C ASN A 342 -7.68 15.83 -22.81
N SER A 343 -7.17 16.34 -21.69
CA SER A 343 -6.63 17.70 -21.56
C SER A 343 -5.11 17.76 -21.75
N ALA A 344 -4.45 16.66 -22.14
CA ALA A 344 -3.00 16.57 -22.21
C ALA A 344 -2.35 17.69 -23.05
N ARG A 345 -2.93 18.02 -24.21
CA ARG A 345 -2.40 19.08 -25.09
C ARG A 345 -2.43 20.46 -24.43
N VAL A 346 -3.43 20.72 -23.60
CA VAL A 346 -3.57 21.99 -22.87
C VAL A 346 -2.56 22.04 -21.73
N LEU A 347 -2.42 20.95 -20.97
CA LEU A 347 -1.45 20.84 -19.88
C LEU A 347 -0.01 20.99 -20.42
N GLU A 348 0.32 20.28 -21.50
CA GLU A 348 1.60 20.40 -22.21
C GLU A 348 1.88 21.83 -22.68
N GLY A 349 0.86 22.55 -23.19
CA GLY A 349 0.97 23.92 -23.69
C GLY A 349 1.12 25.00 -22.61
N ILE A 350 0.55 24.81 -21.42
CA ILE A 350 0.69 25.73 -20.28
C ILE A 350 2.00 25.44 -19.50
N GLY A 351 2.73 24.39 -19.90
CA GLY A 351 3.87 23.89 -19.14
C GLY A 351 3.47 23.31 -17.79
N ILE A 352 2.20 22.88 -17.66
CA ILE A 352 1.58 22.19 -16.50
C ILE A 352 1.65 20.67 -16.63
#